data_AF-A0A966KMU8-F1
#
_entry.id   AF-A0A966KMU8-F1
#
_cell.length_a   1.000
_cell.length_b   1.000
_cell.length_c   1.000
_cell.angle_alpha   90.00
_cell.angle_beta   90.00
_cell.angle_gamma   90.00
#
_symmetry.space_group_name_H-M   'P 1'
#
loop_
_entity.id
_entity.type
_entity.pdbx_description
1 polymer ?
#
loop_
_entity_poly.entity_id
_entity_poly.type
_entity_poly.pdbx_seq_one_letter_code
_entity_poly.pdbx_strand_id
1 'polypeptide(L)'
;MLRAGMHLIETNGIDRVTVAAILEEAEVARGTVYAHFGEVFGVFASAWSLLGAPWLRLMVSAPDEATMPSQYRGALVSILLAARRAPVLHEVVQPDVDRVWAEVERSTAGSELRAVWLLLMRLSLDLSLPALPEATALVPLVGVIGSLPDDVLERYGLVGQEIPKLPVSATLSPFDSEVDDITRRLMVAAVDVVASSGLSAASMLRVCRTA
;
A
#
# COMPACT_ATOMS: atom_id res chain seq x y z
N MET A 1 -3.81 21.09 5.82
CA MET A 1 -2.81 20.38 4.98
C MET A 1 -2.97 18.87 5.05
N LEU A 2 -2.76 18.18 6.18
CA LEU A 2 -2.91 16.71 6.24
C LEU A 2 -4.31 16.25 5.81
N ARG A 3 -5.35 16.88 6.37
CA ARG A 3 -6.75 16.63 6.00
C ARG A 3 -7.02 16.80 4.50
N ALA A 4 -6.52 17.89 3.93
CA ALA A 4 -6.61 18.20 2.50
C ALA A 4 -5.88 17.15 1.65
N GLY A 5 -4.66 16.75 2.05
CA GLY A 5 -3.92 15.68 1.40
C GLY A 5 -4.67 14.35 1.38
N MET A 6 -5.23 13.93 2.52
CA MET A 6 -6.03 12.70 2.58
C MET A 6 -7.30 12.79 1.73
N HIS A 7 -8.01 13.93 1.74
CA HIS A 7 -9.18 14.14 0.89
C HIS A 7 -8.84 14.10 -0.61
N LEU A 8 -7.71 14.70 -1.01
CA LEU A 8 -7.23 14.67 -2.39
C LEU A 8 -6.80 13.27 -2.83
N ILE A 9 -6.24 12.44 -1.93
CA ILE A 9 -5.96 11.03 -2.24
C ILE A 9 -7.27 10.27 -2.48
N GLU A 10 -8.28 10.42 -1.62
CA GLU A 10 -9.57 9.73 -1.78
C GLU A 10 -10.26 10.05 -3.11
N THR A 11 -10.14 11.30 -3.56
CA THR A 11 -10.85 11.79 -4.77
C THR A 11 -10.07 11.52 -6.05
N ASN A 12 -8.75 11.71 -6.04
CA ASN A 12 -7.93 11.73 -7.24
C ASN A 12 -6.96 10.55 -7.36
N GLY A 13 -6.77 9.80 -6.28
CA GLY A 13 -5.70 8.81 -6.15
C GLY A 13 -4.36 9.47 -5.82
N ILE A 14 -3.52 8.72 -5.09
CA ILE A 14 -2.26 9.24 -4.51
C ILE A 14 -1.29 9.82 -5.54
N ASP A 15 -1.24 9.26 -6.75
CA ASP A 15 -0.31 9.66 -7.81
C ASP A 15 -0.68 11.00 -8.49
N ARG A 16 -1.93 11.45 -8.34
CA ARG A 16 -2.42 12.68 -9.00
C ARG A 16 -2.40 13.89 -8.08
N VAL A 17 -2.03 13.72 -6.82
CA VAL A 17 -2.02 14.80 -5.84
C VAL A 17 -0.74 15.63 -6.00
N THR A 18 -0.89 16.95 -6.09
CA THR A 18 0.23 17.89 -6.20
C THR A 18 0.31 18.81 -4.99
N VAL A 19 1.49 19.40 -4.73
CA VAL A 19 1.66 20.43 -3.68
C VAL A 19 0.68 21.60 -3.89
N ALA A 20 0.50 22.03 -5.14
CA ALA A 20 -0.40 23.12 -5.48
C ALA A 20 -1.86 22.80 -5.10
N ALA A 21 -2.33 21.61 -5.44
CA ALA A 21 -3.69 21.16 -5.08
C ALA A 21 -3.88 21.08 -3.55
N ILE A 22 -2.88 20.58 -2.81
CA ILE A 22 -2.96 20.52 -1.34
C ILE A 22 -3.05 21.91 -0.72
N LEU A 23 -2.31 22.88 -1.25
CA LEU A 23 -2.29 24.25 -0.74
C LEU A 23 -3.59 24.98 -1.03
N GLU A 24 -4.13 24.78 -2.24
CA GLU A 24 -5.43 25.31 -2.65
C GLU A 24 -6.55 24.75 -1.76
N GLU A 25 -6.62 23.43 -1.61
CA GLU A 25 -7.61 22.74 -0.77
C GLU A 25 -7.45 23.10 0.73
N ALA A 26 -6.23 23.35 1.19
CA ALA A 26 -5.98 23.71 2.59
C ALA A 26 -6.11 25.21 2.88
N GLU A 27 -6.30 26.05 1.85
CA GLU A 27 -6.30 27.51 1.92
C GLU A 27 -5.03 28.10 2.58
N VAL A 28 -3.85 27.55 2.26
CA VAL A 28 -2.56 27.96 2.86
C VAL A 28 -1.56 28.46 1.80
N ALA A 29 -0.68 29.40 2.18
CA ALA A 29 0.40 29.90 1.33
C ALA A 29 1.48 28.84 1.02
N ARG A 30 2.06 28.91 -0.19
CA ARG A 30 3.02 27.93 -0.76
C ARG A 30 4.25 27.62 0.11
N GLY A 31 4.79 28.61 0.81
CA GLY A 31 6.01 28.43 1.62
C GLY A 31 5.85 27.42 2.76
N THR A 32 4.60 27.14 3.17
CA THR A 32 4.28 26.31 4.34
C THR A 32 4.54 24.82 4.08
N VAL A 33 4.30 24.31 2.87
CA VAL A 33 4.50 22.87 2.61
C VAL A 33 5.99 22.50 2.59
N TYR A 34 6.81 23.25 1.87
CA TYR A 34 8.25 22.97 1.76
C TYR A 34 8.98 23.13 3.09
N ALA A 35 8.55 24.08 3.93
CA ALA A 35 9.15 24.29 5.26
C ALA A 35 8.81 23.18 6.26
N HIS A 36 7.62 22.59 6.17
CA HIS A 36 7.14 21.61 7.16
C HIS A 36 7.23 20.15 6.72
N PHE A 37 7.14 19.88 5.41
CA PHE A 37 7.01 18.52 4.88
C PHE A 37 8.01 18.19 3.77
N GLY A 38 8.71 19.18 3.21
CA GLY A 38 9.64 19.00 2.10
C GLY A 38 8.95 18.74 0.75
N GLU A 39 8.15 17.69 0.65
CA GLU A 39 7.46 17.29 -0.58
C GLU A 39 6.05 16.71 -0.31
N VAL A 40 5.31 16.36 -1.38
CA VAL A 40 3.96 15.79 -1.28
C VAL A 40 3.95 14.53 -0.42
N PHE A 41 4.90 13.61 -0.65
CA PHE A 41 4.99 12.38 0.14
C PHE A 41 5.30 12.63 1.62
N GLY A 42 5.98 13.73 1.98
CA GLY A 42 6.15 14.12 3.37
C GLY A 42 4.85 14.51 4.07
N VAL A 43 3.89 15.09 3.34
CA VAL A 43 2.52 15.36 3.86
C VAL A 43 1.82 14.03 4.16
N PHE A 44 1.93 13.06 3.28
CA PHE A 44 1.31 11.74 3.44
C PHE A 44 1.98 10.91 4.53
N ALA A 45 3.31 10.94 4.63
CA ALA A 45 4.06 10.32 5.72
C ALA A 45 3.64 10.88 7.08
N SER A 46 3.42 12.19 7.15
CA SER A 46 2.92 12.85 8.37
C SER A 46 1.48 12.45 8.69
N ALA A 47 0.61 12.30 7.67
CA ALA A 47 -0.75 11.82 7.87
C ALA A 47 -0.77 10.35 8.35
N TRP A 48 0.08 9.51 7.76
CA TRP A 48 0.27 8.12 8.20
C TRP A 48 0.77 8.04 9.64
N SER A 49 1.75 8.85 10.02
CA SER A 49 2.30 8.83 11.38
C SER A 49 1.24 9.13 12.46
N LEU A 50 0.14 9.81 12.09
CA LEU A 50 -0.98 10.08 13.00
C LEU A 50 -2.05 8.98 13.02
N LEU A 51 -2.31 8.33 11.89
CA LEU A 51 -3.51 7.49 11.68
C LEU A 51 -3.21 6.04 11.29
N GLY A 52 -2.03 5.78 10.73
CA GLY A 52 -1.63 4.53 10.10
C GLY A 52 -1.60 3.34 11.06
N ALA A 53 -0.82 3.42 12.14
CA ALA A 53 -0.75 2.32 13.12
C ALA A 53 -2.11 1.99 13.79
N PRO A 54 -2.90 2.97 14.29
CA PRO A 54 -4.25 2.68 14.80
C PRO A 54 -5.16 2.02 13.76
N TRP A 55 -5.11 2.49 12.51
CA TRP A 55 -5.88 1.90 11.41
C TRP A 55 -5.43 0.48 11.08
N LEU A 56 -4.13 0.22 10.97
CA LEU A 56 -3.58 -1.12 10.74
C LEU A 56 -4.01 -2.11 11.81
N ARG A 57 -3.99 -1.70 13.09
CA ARG A 57 -4.48 -2.54 14.19
C ARG A 57 -5.95 -2.90 14.00
N LEU A 58 -6.78 -1.96 13.56
CA LEU A 58 -8.18 -2.25 13.26
C LEU A 58 -8.31 -3.23 12.09
N MET A 59 -7.49 -3.10 11.04
CA MET A 59 -7.51 -3.97 9.86
C MET A 59 -7.19 -5.43 10.19
N VAL A 60 -6.24 -5.68 11.10
CA VAL A 60 -5.86 -7.05 11.53
C VAL A 60 -6.70 -7.58 12.69
N SER A 61 -7.44 -6.72 13.38
CA SER A 61 -8.34 -7.10 14.46
C SER A 61 -9.72 -7.50 13.91
N ALA A 62 -10.60 -7.99 14.77
CA ALA A 62 -11.99 -8.34 14.41
C ALA A 62 -13.05 -7.31 14.90
N PRO A 63 -12.88 -5.99 14.71
CA PRO A 63 -14.00 -5.08 14.95
C PRO A 63 -15.09 -5.35 13.90
N ASP A 64 -16.34 -5.08 14.28
CA ASP A 64 -17.44 -5.06 13.33
C ASP A 64 -17.14 -4.03 12.23
N GLU A 65 -17.29 -4.43 10.97
CA GLU A 65 -17.00 -3.59 9.81
C GLU A 65 -17.84 -2.30 9.82
N ALA A 66 -19.06 -2.36 10.38
CA ALA A 66 -19.91 -1.18 10.55
C ALA A 66 -19.32 -0.13 11.52
N THR A 67 -18.39 -0.53 12.38
CA THR A 67 -17.72 0.36 13.35
C THR A 67 -16.37 0.88 12.85
N MET A 68 -15.91 0.40 11.70
CA MET A 68 -14.66 0.85 11.11
C MET A 68 -14.79 2.31 10.65
N PRO A 69 -13.83 3.19 11.02
CA PRO A 69 -13.79 4.54 10.48
C PRO A 69 -13.69 4.50 8.95
N SER A 70 -14.67 5.09 8.28
CA SER A 70 -14.68 5.23 6.81
C SER A 70 -13.88 6.43 6.34
N GLN A 71 -13.68 7.42 7.21
CA GLN A 71 -12.96 8.64 6.88
C GLN A 71 -11.49 8.33 6.58
N TYR A 72 -11.04 8.68 5.39
CA TYR A 72 -9.66 8.52 4.92
C TYR A 72 -9.18 7.07 4.76
N ARG A 73 -10.10 6.10 4.75
CA ARG A 73 -9.77 4.69 4.61
C ARG A 73 -9.08 4.38 3.29
N GLY A 74 -9.64 4.83 2.16
CA GLY A 74 -9.04 4.63 0.83
C GLY A 74 -7.70 5.34 0.69
N ALA A 75 -7.54 6.49 1.36
CA ALA A 75 -6.28 7.21 1.39
C ALA A 75 -5.20 6.49 2.20
N LEU A 76 -5.53 5.90 3.35
CA LEU A 76 -4.59 5.07 4.11
C LEU A 76 -4.17 3.80 3.34
N VAL A 77 -5.12 3.13 2.67
CA VAL A 77 -4.82 2.01 1.77
C VAL A 77 -3.87 2.46 0.66
N SER A 78 -4.13 3.60 0.04
CA SER A 78 -3.29 4.15 -1.03
C SER A 78 -1.88 4.47 -0.55
N ILE A 79 -1.73 5.03 0.66
CA ILE A 79 -0.42 5.29 1.28
C ILE A 79 0.33 3.99 1.55
N LEU A 80 -0.34 2.99 2.16
CA LEU A 80 0.24 1.68 2.44
C LEU A 80 0.78 1.02 1.16
N LEU A 81 0.00 1.05 0.07
CA LEU A 81 0.42 0.47 -1.21
C LEU A 81 1.53 1.27 -1.88
N ALA A 82 1.49 2.60 -1.80
CA ALA A 82 2.52 3.46 -2.36
C ALA A 82 3.86 3.37 -1.61
N ALA A 83 3.86 2.95 -0.35
CA ALA A 83 5.07 2.80 0.46
C ALA A 83 6.15 1.96 -0.22
N ARG A 84 5.78 0.93 -1.00
CA ARG A 84 6.73 0.09 -1.73
C ARG A 84 7.55 0.83 -2.79
N ARG A 85 7.05 1.95 -3.32
CA ARG A 85 7.68 2.72 -4.41
C ARG A 85 8.11 4.14 -4.00
N ALA A 86 7.83 4.55 -2.77
CA ALA A 86 8.15 5.88 -2.25
C ALA A 86 8.94 5.74 -0.93
N PRO A 87 10.28 5.95 -0.95
CA PRO A 87 11.13 5.75 0.22
C PRO A 87 10.68 6.51 1.48
N VAL A 88 10.28 7.77 1.32
CA VAL A 88 9.78 8.61 2.44
C VAL A 88 8.54 8.01 3.11
N LEU A 89 7.67 7.33 2.35
CA LEU A 89 6.54 6.60 2.92
C LEU A 89 6.99 5.29 3.56
N HIS A 90 7.91 4.55 2.92
CA HIS A 90 8.43 3.30 3.46
C HIS A 90 9.03 3.48 4.86
N GLU A 91 9.80 4.55 5.06
CA GLU A 91 10.46 4.87 6.33
C GLU A 91 9.50 5.02 7.52
N VAL A 92 8.24 5.42 7.27
CA VAL A 92 7.22 5.54 8.32
C VAL A 92 6.24 4.37 8.34
N VAL A 93 5.92 3.79 7.18
CA VAL A 93 4.95 2.71 7.05
C VAL A 93 5.51 1.39 7.54
N GLN A 94 6.73 1.02 7.12
CA GLN A 94 7.31 -0.28 7.43
C GLN A 94 7.47 -0.51 8.94
N PRO A 95 7.99 0.43 9.75
CA PRO A 95 8.10 0.22 11.19
C PRO A 95 6.75 0.03 11.89
N ASP A 96 5.69 0.66 11.38
CA ASP A 96 4.34 0.47 11.92
C ASP A 96 3.76 -0.90 11.54
N VAL A 97 3.97 -1.34 10.29
CA VAL A 97 3.61 -2.69 9.85
C VAL A 97 4.33 -3.74 10.70
N ASP A 98 5.66 -3.63 10.87
CA ASP A 98 6.45 -4.57 11.66
C ASP A 98 5.99 -4.60 13.12
N ARG A 99 5.68 -3.44 13.70
CA ARG A 99 5.21 -3.33 15.08
C ARG A 99 3.86 -4.00 15.27
N VAL A 100 2.90 -3.73 14.37
CA VAL A 100 1.57 -4.35 14.43
C VAL A 100 1.67 -5.85 14.19
N TRP A 101 2.52 -6.29 13.27
CA TRP A 101 2.71 -7.70 12.98
C TRP A 101 3.35 -8.46 14.14
N ALA A 102 4.35 -7.88 14.80
CA ALA A 102 4.97 -8.46 15.99
C ALA A 102 3.98 -8.60 17.18
N GLU A 103 2.92 -7.79 17.24
CA GLU A 103 1.84 -7.97 18.23
C GLU A 103 0.93 -9.15 17.86
N VAL A 104 0.69 -9.38 16.57
CA VAL A 104 -0.08 -10.51 16.05
C VAL A 104 0.70 -11.83 16.19
N GLU A 105 1.98 -11.88 15.84
CA GLU A 105 2.81 -13.10 15.91
C GLU A 105 2.98 -13.65 17.33
N ARG A 106 2.86 -12.78 18.35
CA ARG A 106 2.89 -13.22 19.76
C ARG A 106 1.62 -13.94 20.20
N SER A 107 0.62 -14.06 19.32
CA SER A 107 -0.64 -14.75 19.58
C SER A 107 -0.61 -16.22 19.14
N THR A 108 -1.77 -16.88 19.13
CA THR A 108 -1.89 -18.27 18.66
C THR A 108 -1.81 -18.32 17.12
N ALA A 109 -1.41 -19.46 16.55
CA ALA A 109 -1.40 -19.65 15.09
C ALA A 109 -2.78 -19.40 14.44
N GLY A 110 -3.87 -19.69 15.14
CA GLY A 110 -5.24 -19.39 14.69
C GLY A 110 -5.52 -17.89 14.61
N SER A 111 -5.07 -17.14 15.62
CA SER A 111 -5.19 -15.68 15.63
C SER A 111 -4.33 -15.02 14.55
N GLU A 112 -3.11 -15.52 14.32
CA GLU A 112 -2.23 -15.04 13.24
C GLU A 112 -2.86 -15.26 11.86
N LEU A 113 -3.33 -16.48 11.54
CA LEU A 113 -3.98 -16.77 10.25
C LEU A 113 -5.25 -15.93 10.06
N ARG A 114 -6.04 -15.73 11.12
CA ARG A 114 -7.22 -14.87 11.07
C ARG A 114 -6.84 -13.43 10.77
N ALA A 115 -5.79 -12.90 11.41
CA ALA A 115 -5.28 -11.56 11.16
C ALA A 115 -4.77 -11.37 9.72
N VAL A 116 -4.00 -12.34 9.18
CA VAL A 116 -3.59 -12.37 7.77
C VAL A 116 -4.82 -12.29 6.86
N TRP A 117 -5.80 -13.18 7.09
CA TRP A 117 -6.98 -13.28 6.25
C TRP A 117 -7.82 -12.00 6.30
N LEU A 118 -8.04 -11.43 7.50
CA LEU A 118 -8.81 -10.19 7.69
C LEU A 118 -8.14 -9.02 6.98
N LEU A 119 -6.83 -8.87 7.12
CA LEU A 119 -6.07 -7.83 6.45
C LEU A 119 -6.23 -7.94 4.92
N LEU A 120 -5.99 -9.13 4.37
CA LEU A 120 -6.07 -9.36 2.92
C LEU A 120 -7.47 -9.11 2.36
N MET A 121 -8.51 -9.60 3.06
CA MET A 121 -9.90 -9.43 2.62
C MET A 121 -10.34 -7.97 2.69
N ARG A 122 -10.01 -7.25 3.76
CA ARG A 122 -10.35 -5.83 3.88
C ARG A 122 -9.63 -4.98 2.86
N LEU A 123 -8.34 -5.21 2.63
CA LEU A 123 -7.61 -4.53 1.55
C LEU A 123 -8.22 -4.83 0.18
N SER A 124 -8.59 -6.09 -0.07
CA SER A 124 -9.19 -6.51 -1.33
C SER A 124 -10.56 -5.87 -1.54
N LEU A 125 -11.38 -5.76 -0.49
CA LEU A 125 -12.65 -5.05 -0.53
C LEU A 125 -12.43 -3.56 -0.82
N ASP A 126 -11.55 -2.89 -0.08
CA ASP A 126 -11.28 -1.46 -0.27
C ASP A 126 -10.80 -1.14 -1.69
N LEU A 127 -9.99 -2.03 -2.28
CA LEU A 127 -9.49 -1.87 -3.65
C LEU A 127 -10.53 -2.23 -4.72
N SER A 128 -11.44 -3.17 -4.44
CA SER A 128 -12.38 -3.67 -5.43
C SER A 128 -13.68 -2.88 -5.46
N LEU A 129 -14.14 -2.33 -4.34
CA LEU A 129 -15.44 -1.67 -4.21
C LEU A 129 -15.70 -0.56 -5.25
N PRO A 130 -14.73 0.30 -5.61
CA PRO A 130 -14.95 1.32 -6.65
C PRO A 130 -15.28 0.73 -8.03
N ALA A 131 -14.76 -0.46 -8.34
CA ALA A 131 -14.97 -1.14 -9.62
C ALA A 131 -16.09 -2.20 -9.57
N LEU A 132 -16.28 -2.82 -8.41
CA LEU A 132 -17.22 -3.92 -8.17
C LEU A 132 -17.98 -3.69 -6.86
N PRO A 133 -19.05 -2.86 -6.88
CA PRO A 133 -19.84 -2.56 -5.67
C PRO A 133 -20.51 -3.80 -5.05
N GLU A 134 -20.76 -4.83 -5.87
CA GLU A 134 -21.34 -6.12 -5.44
C GLU A 134 -20.44 -6.86 -4.44
N ALA A 135 -19.14 -6.55 -4.38
CA ALA A 135 -18.20 -7.11 -3.42
C ALA A 135 -18.58 -6.82 -1.95
N THR A 136 -19.44 -5.81 -1.70
CA THR A 136 -20.05 -5.57 -0.38
C THR A 136 -20.74 -6.81 0.20
N ALA A 137 -21.24 -7.72 -0.63
CA ALA A 137 -21.85 -8.98 -0.20
C ALA A 137 -20.87 -9.90 0.57
N LEU A 138 -19.57 -9.66 0.49
CA LEU A 138 -18.54 -10.41 1.23
C LEU A 138 -18.27 -9.84 2.64
N VAL A 139 -18.77 -8.65 2.97
CA VAL A 139 -18.59 -8.04 4.31
C VAL A 139 -19.08 -8.94 5.45
N PRO A 140 -20.25 -9.61 5.36
CA PRO A 140 -20.67 -10.56 6.39
C PRO A 140 -19.69 -11.71 6.61
N LEU A 141 -19.01 -12.19 5.56
CA LEU A 141 -17.98 -13.23 5.69
C LEU A 141 -16.78 -12.73 6.49
N VAL A 142 -16.40 -11.46 6.32
CA VAL A 142 -15.36 -10.82 7.14
C VAL A 142 -15.74 -10.83 8.61
N GLY A 143 -16.99 -10.50 8.93
CA GLY A 143 -17.52 -10.56 10.29
C GLY A 143 -17.51 -11.97 10.87
N VAL A 144 -17.96 -12.97 10.11
CA VAL A 144 -17.97 -14.38 10.54
C VAL A 144 -16.55 -14.86 10.87
N ILE A 145 -15.60 -14.68 9.96
CA ILE A 145 -14.21 -15.11 10.18
C ILE A 145 -13.56 -14.35 11.34
N GLY A 146 -13.82 -13.04 11.46
CA GLY A 146 -13.36 -12.23 12.59
C GLY A 146 -13.88 -12.72 13.94
N SER A 147 -15.10 -13.25 13.99
CA SER A 147 -15.73 -13.75 15.21
C SER A 147 -15.31 -15.16 15.63
N LEU A 148 -14.53 -15.87 14.81
CA LEU A 148 -14.06 -17.21 15.14
C LEU A 148 -13.16 -17.17 16.38
N PRO A 149 -13.21 -18.17 17.26
CA PRO A 149 -12.35 -18.22 18.44
C PRO A 149 -10.91 -18.63 18.06
N ASP A 150 -9.95 -18.30 18.91
CA ASP A 150 -8.51 -18.53 18.65
C ASP A 150 -8.12 -20.01 18.58
N ASP A 151 -8.91 -20.87 19.22
CA ASP A 151 -8.75 -22.32 19.26
C ASP A 151 -9.47 -23.04 18.10
N VAL A 152 -9.99 -22.30 17.10
CA VAL A 152 -10.75 -22.87 15.98
C VAL A 152 -9.95 -23.97 15.25
N LEU A 153 -8.65 -23.78 15.06
CA LEU A 153 -7.81 -24.77 14.40
C LEU A 153 -7.68 -26.06 15.22
N GLU A 154 -7.58 -25.94 16.54
CA GLU A 154 -7.50 -27.08 17.46
C GLU A 154 -8.83 -27.83 17.50
N ARG A 155 -9.94 -27.09 17.63
CA ARG A 155 -11.30 -27.65 17.65
C ARG A 155 -11.63 -28.50 16.43
N TYR A 156 -11.15 -28.08 15.26
CA TYR A 156 -11.39 -28.79 14.00
C TYR A 156 -10.22 -29.69 13.56
N GLY A 157 -9.19 -29.87 14.40
CA GLY A 157 -8.05 -30.75 14.07
C GLY A 157 -7.25 -30.30 12.85
N LEU A 158 -7.21 -28.99 12.58
CA LEU A 158 -6.53 -28.38 11.44
C LEU A 158 -5.07 -28.03 11.73
N VAL A 159 -4.64 -28.14 12.99
CA VAL A 159 -3.25 -27.89 13.40
C VAL A 159 -2.32 -28.92 12.76
N GLY A 160 -1.28 -28.46 12.06
CA GLY A 160 -0.29 -29.33 11.41
C GLY A 160 -0.73 -29.94 10.08
N GLN A 161 -1.92 -29.60 9.57
CA GLN A 161 -2.28 -29.88 8.18
C GLN A 161 -1.38 -29.07 7.26
N GLU A 162 -0.82 -29.69 6.22
CA GLU A 162 -0.16 -28.92 5.17
C GLU A 162 -1.20 -28.01 4.52
N ILE A 163 -0.95 -26.69 4.56
CA ILE A 163 -1.74 -25.74 3.79
C ILE A 163 -1.59 -26.17 2.33
N PRO A 164 -2.69 -26.52 1.62
CA PRO A 164 -2.59 -26.92 0.24
C PRO A 164 -1.93 -25.78 -0.52
N LYS A 165 -0.72 -26.06 -1.03
CA LYS A 165 -0.03 -25.11 -1.90
C LYS A 165 -0.90 -24.98 -3.13
N LEU A 166 -1.64 -23.88 -3.21
CA LEU A 166 -2.23 -23.46 -4.47
C LEU A 166 -1.08 -23.49 -5.49
N PRO A 167 -1.26 -24.11 -6.66
CA PRO A 167 -0.30 -23.98 -7.73
C PRO A 167 -0.38 -22.52 -8.19
N VAL A 168 0.30 -21.64 -7.46
CA VAL A 168 0.64 -20.32 -7.93
C VAL A 168 1.59 -20.63 -9.06
N SER A 169 1.06 -20.61 -10.28
CA SER A 169 1.90 -20.59 -11.46
C SER A 169 2.94 -19.51 -11.20
N ALA A 170 4.22 -19.83 -11.27
CA ALA A 170 5.30 -18.86 -11.27
C ALA A 170 5.27 -18.02 -12.58
N THR A 171 4.08 -17.76 -13.12
CA THR A 171 3.77 -16.54 -13.85
C THR A 171 4.12 -15.40 -12.90
N LEU A 172 5.38 -15.00 -13.01
CA LEU A 172 5.85 -13.63 -12.97
C LEU A 172 4.66 -12.71 -12.75
N SER A 173 4.63 -12.05 -11.59
CA SER A 173 3.93 -10.78 -11.49
C SER A 173 4.18 -10.05 -12.82
N PRO A 174 3.16 -9.54 -13.52
CA PRO A 174 3.37 -8.80 -14.77
C PRO A 174 4.32 -7.60 -14.57
N PHE A 175 4.63 -7.26 -13.31
CA PHE A 175 5.58 -6.24 -12.91
C PHE A 175 7.00 -6.75 -12.60
N ASP A 176 7.23 -8.05 -12.40
CA ASP A 176 8.55 -8.57 -11.97
C ASP A 176 9.47 -8.93 -13.15
N SER A 177 8.95 -9.24 -14.35
CA SER A 177 9.79 -9.53 -15.52
C SER A 177 10.05 -8.33 -16.43
N GLU A 178 9.12 -7.38 -16.53
CA GLU A 178 9.24 -6.29 -17.51
C GLU A 178 9.99 -5.06 -16.96
N VAL A 179 9.88 -4.76 -15.66
CA VAL A 179 10.50 -3.57 -15.06
C VAL A 179 12.02 -3.69 -15.01
N ASP A 180 12.53 -4.87 -14.67
CA ASP A 180 13.98 -5.14 -14.66
C ASP A 180 14.56 -5.18 -16.09
N ASP A 181 13.82 -5.71 -17.06
CA ASP A 181 14.26 -5.77 -18.46
C ASP A 181 14.26 -4.39 -19.12
N ILE A 182 13.22 -3.57 -18.92
CA ILE A 182 13.18 -2.19 -19.43
C ILE A 182 14.28 -1.34 -18.80
N THR A 183 14.45 -1.40 -17.47
CA THR A 183 15.49 -0.63 -16.77
C THR A 183 16.88 -1.04 -17.22
N ARG A 184 17.11 -2.35 -17.42
CA ARG A 184 18.37 -2.89 -17.93
C ARG A 184 18.61 -2.48 -19.38
N ARG A 185 17.60 -2.54 -20.26
CA ARG A 185 17.69 -2.09 -21.65
C ARG A 185 17.99 -0.60 -21.74
N LEU A 186 17.35 0.23 -20.92
CA LEU A 186 17.62 1.66 -20.83
C LEU A 186 19.03 1.95 -20.34
N MET A 187 19.53 1.20 -19.34
CA MET A 187 20.92 1.31 -18.88
C MET A 187 21.93 0.93 -19.97
N VAL A 188 21.71 -0.20 -20.65
CA VAL A 188 22.59 -0.66 -21.73
C VAL A 188 22.58 0.33 -22.90
N ALA A 189 21.39 0.78 -23.32
CA ALA A 189 21.24 1.80 -24.36
C ALA A 189 21.92 3.12 -23.97
N ALA A 190 21.83 3.54 -22.70
CA ALA A 190 22.51 4.73 -22.21
C ALA A 190 24.04 4.56 -22.26
N VAL A 191 24.56 3.40 -21.87
CA VAL A 191 26.00 3.07 -21.94
C VAL A 191 26.49 3.07 -23.39
N ASP A 192 25.75 2.47 -24.32
CA ASP A 192 26.12 2.41 -25.74
C ASP A 192 26.11 3.79 -26.40
N VAL A 193 25.13 4.65 -26.06
CA VAL A 193 25.09 6.04 -26.56
C VAL A 193 26.26 6.85 -26.00
N VAL A 194 26.60 6.69 -24.73
CA VAL A 194 27.75 7.36 -24.10
C VAL A 194 29.07 6.86 -24.71
N ALA A 195 29.20 5.55 -24.94
CA ALA A 195 30.39 4.95 -25.52
C ALA A 195 30.60 5.35 -26.99
N SER A 196 29.52 5.50 -27.76
CA SER A 196 29.59 5.85 -29.19
C SER A 196 29.68 7.36 -29.47
N SER A 197 29.10 8.20 -28.60
CA SER A 197 28.89 9.64 -28.88
C SER A 197 29.47 10.58 -27.82
N GLY A 198 29.94 10.08 -26.67
CA GLY A 198 30.47 10.88 -25.57
C GLY A 198 29.38 11.50 -24.67
N LEU A 199 29.74 11.77 -23.41
CA LEU A 199 28.82 12.19 -22.33
C LEU A 199 28.06 13.49 -22.65
N SER A 200 28.69 14.41 -23.40
CA SER A 200 28.12 15.71 -23.77
C SER A 200 27.03 15.63 -24.85
N ALA A 201 26.86 14.49 -25.52
CA ALA A 201 25.88 14.28 -26.59
C ALA A 201 24.78 13.26 -26.24
N ALA A 202 24.78 12.72 -25.02
CA ALA A 202 23.77 11.78 -24.55
C ALA A 202 22.46 12.52 -24.24
N SER A 203 21.41 12.24 -25.01
CA SER A 203 20.05 12.78 -24.82
C SER A 203 19.08 11.62 -24.55
N MET A 204 18.15 11.82 -23.61
CA MET A 204 17.08 10.87 -23.27
C MET A 204 16.29 10.40 -24.51
N LEU A 205 16.08 11.28 -25.50
CA LEU A 205 15.40 10.92 -26.74
C LEU A 205 16.17 9.90 -27.60
N ARG A 206 17.51 9.86 -27.53
CA ARG A 206 18.32 8.87 -28.24
C ARG A 206 18.39 7.54 -27.50
N VAL A 207 18.44 7.59 -26.17
CA VAL A 207 18.41 6.39 -25.31
C VAL A 207 17.08 5.66 -25.49
N CYS A 208 15.95 6.36 -25.46
CA CYS A 208 14.64 5.75 -25.72
C CYS A 208 14.44 5.27 -27.18
N ARG A 209 15.29 5.70 -28.12
CA ARG A 209 15.27 5.21 -29.51
C ARG A 209 16.08 3.92 -29.69
N THR A 210 16.93 3.59 -28.72
CA THR A 210 17.86 2.45 -28.78
C THR A 210 17.54 1.36 -27.78
N ALA A 211 16.72 1.65 -26.76
CA ALA A 211 16.06 0.68 -25.88
C ALA A 211 14.84 0.05 -26.55
#